data_AF-A0A9Q4KNZ8-F1
#
_entry.id   AF-A0A9Q4KNZ8-F1
#
_cell.length_a   1.000
_cell.length_b   1.000
_cell.length_c   1.000
_cell.angle_alpha   90.00
_cell.angle_beta   90.00
_cell.angle_gamma   90.00
#
_symmetry.space_group_name_H-M   'P 1'
#
loop_
_entity.id
_entity.type
_entity.pdbx_description
1 polymer ?
#
loop_
_entity_poly.entity_id
_entity_poly.type
_entity_poly.pdbx_seq_one_letter_code
_entity_poly.pdbx_strand_id
1 'polypeptide(L)'
;MDEKYQRIKQYFKNKTNLNASKGDLKGSQISNNKTNSNKRDYDKEPLIIKSYERFFVGYLHFISIWLAIFTTTIIYSFLFWENQPLNIIIILICYHIVLFSVGGVYVYYRDIVKNNDQIHFNQNFIRFYENGELKSSVDNILIKRIISKPLWCYYFPKTNNIWNKIFHIVLCLLLFAISLKFSAITIFLLYIYMIIFKAITQIIFGKNLRDFKFFNTICVTEPIIPKGYITDGRILAQRYYLIYYFDKKTYDEIKAYFLDKKRIDIDKVRKDYFILF
;
A
#
# COMPACT_ATOMS: atom_id res chain seq x y z
N MET A 1 -24.65 -16.29 -30.88
CA MET A 1 -23.19 -16.05 -30.92
C MET A 1 -23.00 -14.54 -30.93
N ASP A 2 -22.46 -14.00 -29.84
CA ASP A 2 -22.70 -12.62 -29.37
C ASP A 2 -22.03 -11.55 -30.25
N GLU A 3 -22.77 -10.49 -30.59
CA GLU A 3 -22.37 -9.38 -31.47
C GLU A 3 -21.09 -8.66 -30.97
N LYS A 4 -20.88 -8.70 -29.65
CA LYS A 4 -19.67 -8.24 -28.97
C LYS A 4 -18.41 -9.00 -29.40
N TYR A 5 -18.52 -10.31 -29.67
CA TYR A 5 -17.41 -11.13 -30.11
C TYR A 5 -16.97 -10.78 -31.54
N GLN A 6 -17.91 -10.45 -32.41
CA GLN A 6 -17.61 -10.03 -33.79
C GLN A 6 -16.89 -8.68 -33.85
N ARG A 7 -17.29 -7.71 -33.01
CA ARG A 7 -16.61 -6.41 -32.92
C ARG A 7 -15.16 -6.54 -32.45
N ILE A 8 -14.89 -7.43 -31.49
CA ILE A 8 -13.54 -7.69 -30.99
C ILE A 8 -12.68 -8.32 -32.09
N LYS A 9 -13.20 -9.30 -32.83
CA LYS A 9 -12.50 -9.94 -33.94
C LYS A 9 -12.17 -8.95 -35.07
N GLN A 10 -13.09 -8.04 -35.38
CA GLN A 10 -12.90 -7.01 -36.41
C GLN A 10 -11.87 -5.94 -35.99
N TYR A 11 -11.83 -5.59 -34.71
CA TYR A 11 -10.80 -4.69 -34.16
C TYR A 11 -9.39 -5.28 -34.29
N PHE A 12 -9.21 -6.57 -33.97
CA PHE A 12 -7.90 -7.22 -34.13
C PHE A 12 -7.48 -7.35 -35.60
N LYS A 13 -8.41 -7.64 -36.51
CA LYS A 13 -8.15 -7.73 -37.96
C LYS A 13 -7.71 -6.39 -38.57
N ASN A 14 -8.34 -5.29 -38.14
CA ASN A 14 -7.95 -3.95 -38.63
C ASN A 14 -6.59 -3.50 -38.09
N LYS A 15 -6.23 -3.91 -36.85
CA LYS A 15 -4.94 -3.57 -36.25
C LYS A 15 -3.77 -4.32 -36.90
N THR A 16 -3.95 -5.56 -37.32
CA THR A 16 -2.93 -6.30 -38.11
C THR A 16 -2.74 -5.71 -39.50
N ASN A 17 -3.83 -5.31 -40.18
CA ASN A 17 -3.74 -4.68 -41.49
C ASN A 17 -3.07 -3.29 -41.45
N LEU A 18 -3.28 -2.50 -40.39
CA LEU A 18 -2.61 -1.21 -40.22
C LEU A 18 -1.10 -1.34 -39.99
N ASN A 19 -0.66 -2.46 -39.40
CA ASN A 19 0.74 -2.74 -39.15
C ASN A 19 1.44 -3.32 -40.40
N ALA A 20 0.71 -4.05 -41.25
CA ALA A 20 1.21 -4.53 -42.53
C ALA A 20 1.41 -3.38 -43.55
N SER A 21 0.58 -2.33 -43.49
CA SER A 21 0.67 -1.18 -44.40
C SER A 21 1.75 -0.14 -44.03
N LYS A 22 2.47 -0.31 -42.91
CA LYS A 22 3.51 0.65 -42.44
C LYS A 22 4.94 0.24 -42.76
N GLY A 23 5.14 -0.90 -43.42
CA GLY A 23 6.43 -1.28 -43.98
C GLY A 23 6.54 -0.80 -45.41
N ASP A 24 6.83 0.49 -45.61
CA ASP A 24 7.58 1.03 -46.76
C ASP A 24 7.46 2.55 -46.74
N LEU A 25 8.51 3.22 -46.24
CA LEU A 25 8.93 4.57 -46.61
C LEU A 25 10.29 4.82 -45.95
N LYS A 26 11.36 4.54 -46.71
CA LYS A 26 12.74 4.93 -46.39
C LYS A 26 12.93 6.42 -46.68
N GLY A 27 13.69 7.10 -45.82
CA GLY A 27 14.52 8.25 -46.22
C GLY A 27 14.47 9.45 -45.27
N SER A 28 15.47 9.56 -44.39
CA SER A 28 16.19 10.80 -44.07
C SER A 28 17.00 10.61 -42.78
N GLN A 29 18.32 10.48 -42.91
CA GLN A 29 19.26 10.58 -41.80
C GLN A 29 19.31 12.02 -41.28
N ILE A 30 19.03 12.24 -39.99
CA ILE A 30 19.57 13.39 -39.25
C ILE A 30 20.06 12.93 -37.88
N SER A 31 21.39 13.00 -37.76
CA SER A 31 22.26 13.17 -36.59
C SER A 31 22.01 12.36 -35.31
N ASN A 32 22.94 11.45 -35.07
CA ASN A 32 23.46 11.00 -33.79
C ASN A 32 23.18 11.96 -32.61
N ASN A 33 22.20 11.60 -31.80
CA ASN A 33 22.22 11.88 -30.37
C ASN A 33 22.12 10.53 -29.65
N LYS A 34 23.27 9.86 -29.55
CA LYS A 34 23.43 8.58 -28.82
C LYS A 34 23.39 8.89 -27.32
N THR A 35 22.22 9.33 -26.85
CA THR A 35 21.92 9.58 -25.44
C THR A 35 21.44 8.26 -24.84
N ASN A 36 22.36 7.48 -24.25
CA ASN A 36 22.11 6.27 -23.43
C ASN A 36 20.83 5.47 -23.81
N SER A 37 20.89 4.73 -24.91
CA SER A 37 19.76 3.93 -25.43
C SER A 37 19.50 2.62 -24.68
N ASN A 38 20.11 2.38 -23.51
CA ASN A 38 19.83 1.19 -22.72
C ASN A 38 18.57 1.39 -21.88
N LYS A 39 17.44 1.66 -22.54
CA LYS A 39 16.14 1.55 -21.90
C LYS A 39 15.90 0.08 -21.62
N ARG A 40 15.80 -0.28 -20.34
CA ARG A 40 15.46 -1.64 -19.90
C ARG A 40 14.21 -2.13 -20.63
N ASP A 41 14.30 -3.33 -21.20
CA ASP A 41 13.15 -4.04 -21.71
C ASP A 41 12.47 -4.78 -20.55
N TYR A 42 11.44 -4.16 -19.97
CA TYR A 42 10.73 -4.70 -18.80
C TYR A 42 9.91 -5.96 -19.09
N ASP A 43 9.75 -6.36 -20.36
CA ASP A 43 9.10 -7.63 -20.68
C ASP A 43 10.11 -8.79 -20.71
N LYS A 44 11.38 -8.51 -21.04
CA LYS A 44 12.48 -9.49 -20.94
C LYS A 44 13.11 -9.53 -19.54
N GLU A 45 13.32 -8.37 -18.95
CA GLU A 45 13.97 -8.18 -17.64
C GLU A 45 13.10 -7.27 -16.75
N PRO A 46 11.96 -7.80 -16.25
CA PRO A 46 11.09 -7.03 -15.37
C PRO A 46 11.87 -6.54 -14.14
N LEU A 47 11.52 -5.36 -13.65
CA LEU A 47 11.95 -4.96 -12.31
C LEU A 47 11.16 -5.82 -11.32
N ILE A 48 11.84 -6.54 -10.44
CA ILE A 48 11.23 -7.42 -9.44
C ILE A 48 11.58 -6.87 -8.07
N ILE A 49 10.57 -6.59 -7.26
CA ILE A 49 10.75 -6.17 -5.87
C ILE A 49 9.98 -7.11 -4.94
N LYS A 50 10.43 -7.20 -3.69
CA LYS A 50 9.70 -7.90 -2.64
C LYS A 50 8.47 -7.11 -2.22
N SER A 51 7.33 -7.78 -2.06
CA SER A 51 6.13 -7.17 -1.50
C SER A 51 6.17 -7.25 0.03
N TYR A 52 5.92 -6.11 0.67
CA TYR A 52 5.73 -6.01 2.13
C TYR A 52 4.27 -5.77 2.51
N GLU A 53 3.37 -5.77 1.51
CA GLU A 53 2.00 -5.31 1.66
C GLU A 53 1.21 -6.10 2.72
N ARG A 54 1.36 -7.42 2.74
CA ARG A 54 0.67 -8.30 3.70
C ARG A 54 0.99 -7.92 5.15
N PHE A 55 2.28 -7.74 5.44
CA PHE A 55 2.78 -7.35 6.75
C PHE A 55 2.27 -5.95 7.14
N PHE A 56 2.38 -4.97 6.26
CA PHE A 56 1.96 -3.60 6.57
C PHE A 56 0.45 -3.47 6.72
N VAL A 57 -0.35 -3.98 5.76
CA VAL A 57 -1.82 -3.86 5.83
C VAL A 57 -2.41 -4.60 7.02
N GLY A 58 -1.82 -5.74 7.40
CA GLY A 58 -2.27 -6.47 8.58
C GLY A 58 -1.82 -5.84 9.89
N TYR A 59 -0.53 -5.53 10.00
CA TYR A 59 0.10 -5.25 11.28
C TYR A 59 0.18 -3.76 11.62
N LEU A 60 0.48 -2.87 10.65
CA LEU A 60 0.55 -1.42 10.89
C LEU A 60 -0.78 -0.87 11.41
N HIS A 61 -1.90 -1.28 10.79
CA HIS A 61 -3.23 -0.79 11.14
C HIS A 61 -3.62 -1.20 12.55
N PHE A 62 -3.53 -2.50 12.84
CA PHE A 62 -3.95 -3.05 14.11
C PHE A 62 -3.10 -2.51 15.27
N ILE A 63 -1.77 -2.52 15.11
CA ILE A 63 -0.86 -2.11 16.19
C ILE A 63 -1.01 -0.62 16.52
N SER A 64 -1.17 0.23 15.50
CA SER A 64 -1.24 1.68 15.72
C SER A 64 -2.53 2.10 16.40
N ILE A 65 -3.67 1.51 15.99
CA ILE A 65 -4.97 1.77 16.62
C ILE A 65 -4.98 1.24 18.05
N TRP A 66 -4.52 0.00 18.25
CA TRP A 66 -4.53 -0.60 19.58
C TRP A 66 -3.64 0.16 20.57
N LEU A 67 -2.40 0.48 20.18
CA LEU A 67 -1.48 1.25 21.04
C LEU A 67 -2.04 2.64 21.34
N ALA A 68 -2.65 3.32 20.35
CA ALA A 68 -3.25 4.62 20.58
C ALA A 68 -4.38 4.57 21.62
N ILE A 69 -5.30 3.62 21.51
CA ILE A 69 -6.41 3.46 22.47
C ILE A 69 -5.86 3.06 23.83
N PHE A 70 -4.98 2.06 23.89
CA PHE A 70 -4.41 1.55 25.15
C PHE A 70 -3.66 2.64 25.91
N THR A 71 -2.76 3.37 25.24
CA THR A 71 -2.00 4.45 25.86
C THR A 71 -2.90 5.63 26.25
N THR A 72 -3.93 5.95 25.45
CA THR A 72 -4.90 6.98 25.84
C THR A 72 -5.65 6.57 27.10
N THR A 73 -6.09 5.32 27.21
CA THR A 73 -6.77 4.80 28.41
C THR A 73 -5.88 4.93 29.65
N ILE A 74 -4.60 4.60 29.55
CA ILE A 74 -3.65 4.76 30.65
C ILE A 74 -3.49 6.24 31.02
N ILE A 75 -3.21 7.11 30.03
CA ILE A 75 -3.05 8.56 30.28
C ILE A 75 -4.32 9.12 30.93
N TYR A 76 -5.49 8.76 30.42
CA TYR A 76 -6.77 9.24 30.93
C TYR A 76 -7.04 8.74 32.36
N SER A 77 -6.71 7.48 32.67
CA SER A 77 -6.87 6.95 34.03
C SER A 77 -5.95 7.68 35.02
N PHE A 78 -4.71 8.00 34.63
CA PHE A 78 -3.80 8.79 35.46
C PHE A 78 -4.24 10.25 35.66
N LEU A 79 -4.88 10.86 34.66
CA LEU A 79 -5.26 12.27 34.72
C LEU A 79 -6.60 12.51 35.43
N PHE A 80 -7.53 11.57 35.40
CA PHE A 80 -8.94 11.82 35.78
C PHE A 80 -9.49 10.90 36.86
N TRP A 81 -8.78 9.86 37.29
CA TRP A 81 -9.24 8.95 38.33
C TRP A 81 -8.31 8.96 39.54
N GLU A 82 -8.88 9.10 40.74
CA GLU A 82 -8.15 9.01 42.00
C GLU A 82 -7.90 7.52 42.38
N ASN A 83 -6.76 7.22 42.99
CA ASN A 83 -6.36 5.89 43.46
C ASN A 83 -6.20 4.80 42.37
N GLN A 84 -5.28 5.02 41.44
CA GLN A 84 -4.97 4.03 40.40
C GLN A 84 -4.35 2.75 40.98
N PRO A 85 -4.84 1.55 40.60
CA PRO A 85 -4.20 0.30 40.95
C PRO A 85 -2.94 0.08 40.10
N LEU A 86 -1.84 0.74 40.46
CA LEU A 86 -0.58 0.75 39.70
C LEU A 86 -0.08 -0.64 39.34
N ASN A 87 -0.21 -1.61 40.26
CA ASN A 87 0.19 -2.99 40.02
C ASN A 87 -0.57 -3.62 38.84
N ILE A 88 -1.87 -3.35 38.73
CA ILE A 88 -2.70 -3.85 37.62
C ILE A 88 -2.27 -3.19 36.30
N ILE A 89 -2.03 -1.88 36.30
CA ILE A 89 -1.57 -1.14 35.11
C ILE A 89 -0.23 -1.68 34.62
N ILE A 90 0.73 -1.91 35.52
CA ILE A 90 2.05 -2.47 35.18
C ILE A 90 1.91 -3.87 34.59
N ILE A 91 1.10 -4.74 35.21
CA ILE A 91 0.84 -6.10 34.69
C ILE A 91 0.23 -6.03 33.29
N LEU A 92 -0.73 -5.13 33.05
CA LEU A 92 -1.34 -4.94 31.74
C LEU A 92 -0.32 -4.46 30.69
N ILE A 93 0.57 -3.52 31.05
CA ILE A 93 1.65 -3.07 30.16
C ILE A 93 2.57 -4.24 29.79
N CYS A 94 3.02 -5.01 30.78
CA CYS A 94 3.88 -6.16 30.54
C CYS A 94 3.21 -7.21 29.65
N TYR A 95 1.93 -7.52 29.91
CA TYR A 95 1.14 -8.44 29.08
C TYR A 95 1.11 -8.00 27.62
N HIS A 96 0.85 -6.71 27.36
CA HIS A 96 0.81 -6.18 25.99
C HIS A 96 2.16 -6.20 25.31
N ILE A 97 3.24 -5.88 26.03
CA ILE A 97 4.61 -5.96 25.49
C ILE A 97 4.91 -7.39 25.02
N VAL A 98 4.60 -8.39 25.85
CA VAL A 98 4.81 -9.81 25.50
C VAL A 98 3.94 -10.21 24.31
N LEU A 99 2.65 -9.88 24.34
CA LEU A 99 1.69 -10.20 23.28
C LEU A 99 2.14 -9.63 21.93
N PHE A 100 2.54 -8.35 21.90
CA PHE A 100 2.97 -7.72 20.65
C PHE A 100 4.34 -8.16 20.20
N SER A 101 5.26 -8.49 21.11
CA SER A 101 6.57 -9.03 20.75
C SER A 101 6.42 -10.40 20.09
N VAL A 102 5.71 -11.32 20.75
CA VAL A 102 5.49 -12.69 20.23
C VAL A 102 4.65 -12.65 18.95
N GLY A 103 3.53 -11.91 18.96
CA GLY A 103 2.66 -11.77 17.80
C GLY A 103 3.36 -11.09 16.62
N GLY A 104 4.16 -10.05 16.89
CA GLY A 104 4.93 -9.34 15.88
C GLY A 104 5.99 -10.22 15.21
N VAL A 105 6.72 -11.02 16.00
CA VAL A 105 7.68 -11.99 15.47
C VAL A 105 6.99 -13.05 14.62
N TYR A 106 5.85 -13.60 15.09
CA TYR A 106 5.08 -14.58 14.32
C TYR A 106 4.58 -14.01 12.99
N VAL A 107 3.97 -12.82 13.00
CA VAL A 107 3.46 -12.15 11.80
C VAL A 107 4.60 -11.81 10.84
N TYR A 108 5.72 -11.30 11.34
CA TYR A 108 6.93 -11.06 10.55
C TYR A 108 7.43 -12.33 9.88
N TYR A 109 7.59 -13.41 10.64
CA TYR A 109 8.04 -14.70 10.10
C TYR A 109 7.08 -15.20 9.00
N ARG A 110 5.77 -15.22 9.28
CA ARG A 110 4.76 -15.67 8.32
C ARG A 110 4.75 -14.82 7.05
N ASP A 111 4.72 -13.49 7.18
CA ASP A 111 4.43 -12.59 6.05
C ASP A 111 5.67 -12.16 5.28
N ILE A 112 6.84 -12.14 5.92
CA ILE A 112 8.09 -11.69 5.30
C ILE A 112 9.05 -12.85 5.05
N VAL A 113 9.23 -13.78 6.00
CA VAL A 113 10.26 -14.83 5.89
C VAL A 113 9.72 -16.03 5.11
N LYS A 114 8.53 -16.52 5.47
CA LYS A 114 7.92 -17.70 4.88
C LYS A 114 7.30 -17.41 3.51
N ASN A 115 6.57 -16.30 3.38
CA ASN A 115 5.96 -15.92 2.10
C ASN A 115 6.96 -15.19 1.21
N ASN A 116 6.99 -15.57 -0.06
CA ASN A 116 7.80 -14.92 -1.09
C ASN A 116 6.89 -14.12 -2.04
N ASP A 117 6.24 -13.10 -1.49
CA ASP A 117 5.39 -12.21 -2.26
C ASP A 117 6.25 -11.21 -3.05
N GLN A 118 5.96 -11.05 -4.34
CA GLN A 118 6.77 -10.25 -5.26
C GLN A 118 5.91 -9.35 -6.14
N ILE A 119 6.47 -8.21 -6.55
CA ILE A 119 5.84 -7.28 -7.49
C ILE A 119 6.76 -7.17 -8.71
N HIS A 120 6.21 -7.51 -9.87
CA HIS A 120 6.91 -7.49 -11.14
C HIS A 120 6.41 -6.31 -11.97
N PHE A 121 7.33 -5.45 -12.35
CA PHE A 121 7.05 -4.30 -13.21
C PHE A 121 7.37 -4.68 -14.66
N ASN A 122 6.34 -4.97 -15.44
CA ASN A 122 6.42 -5.21 -16.88
C ASN A 122 6.16 -3.91 -17.66
N GLN A 123 6.33 -3.91 -18.98
CA GLN A 123 6.13 -2.69 -19.78
C GLN A 123 4.72 -2.10 -19.57
N ASN A 124 3.69 -2.95 -19.68
CA ASN A 124 2.28 -2.53 -19.65
C ASN A 124 1.57 -2.79 -18.33
N PHE A 125 2.12 -3.66 -17.48
CA PHE A 125 1.45 -4.12 -16.27
C PHE A 125 2.35 -4.06 -15.04
N ILE A 126 1.75 -3.84 -13.88
CA ILE A 126 2.35 -4.14 -12.59
C ILE A 126 1.67 -5.40 -12.07
N ARG A 127 2.42 -6.49 -11.92
CA ARG A 127 1.91 -7.81 -11.55
C ARG A 127 2.29 -8.15 -10.13
N PHE A 128 1.32 -8.66 -9.37
CA PHE A 128 1.52 -9.11 -8.00
C PHE A 128 1.50 -10.63 -7.95
N TYR A 129 2.56 -11.19 -7.36
CA TYR A 129 2.77 -12.60 -7.19
C TYR A 129 2.76 -12.96 -5.71
N GLU A 130 2.11 -14.07 -5.38
CA GLU A 130 2.14 -14.70 -4.06
C GLU A 130 2.79 -16.07 -4.23
N ASN A 131 3.95 -16.29 -3.59
CA ASN A 131 4.70 -17.56 -3.68
C ASN A 131 4.90 -18.07 -5.13
N GLY A 132 5.14 -17.15 -6.07
CA GLY A 132 5.34 -17.47 -7.50
C GLY A 132 4.06 -17.54 -8.34
N GLU A 133 2.87 -17.51 -7.72
CA GLU A 133 1.60 -17.51 -8.45
C GLU A 133 1.10 -16.09 -8.72
N LEU A 134 0.68 -15.80 -9.95
CA LEU A 134 0.09 -14.51 -10.32
C LEU A 134 -1.29 -14.34 -9.67
N LYS A 135 -1.46 -13.30 -8.85
CA LYS A 135 -2.73 -12.99 -8.16
C LYS A 135 -3.43 -11.75 -8.69
N SER A 136 -2.67 -10.77 -9.17
CA SER A 136 -3.23 -9.52 -9.71
C SER A 136 -2.33 -8.93 -10.79
N SER A 137 -2.94 -8.21 -11.73
CA SER A 137 -2.25 -7.49 -12.80
C SER A 137 -2.94 -6.15 -13.01
N VAL A 138 -2.20 -5.06 -12.81
CA VAL A 138 -2.69 -3.69 -12.89
C VAL A 138 -2.20 -3.03 -14.18
N ASP A 139 -3.12 -2.51 -14.98
CA ASP A 139 -2.80 -1.82 -16.22
C ASP A 139 -2.47 -0.32 -16.04
N ASN A 140 -1.94 0.29 -17.09
CA ASN A 140 -1.54 1.70 -17.12
C ASN A 140 -2.68 2.69 -16.90
N ILE A 141 -3.88 2.37 -17.38
CA ILE A 141 -5.03 3.28 -17.35
C ILE A 141 -5.50 3.42 -15.90
N LEU A 142 -5.61 2.29 -15.20
CA LEU A 142 -6.02 2.24 -13.81
C LEU A 142 -5.02 2.95 -12.89
N ILE A 143 -3.71 2.74 -13.12
CA ILE A 143 -2.64 3.42 -12.37
C ILE A 143 -2.79 4.93 -12.47
N LYS A 144 -2.90 5.49 -13.68
CA LYS A 144 -2.99 6.94 -13.89
C LYS A 144 -4.17 7.58 -13.15
N ARG A 145 -5.27 6.84 -12.97
CA ARG A 145 -6.47 7.33 -12.30
C ARG A 145 -6.35 7.34 -10.78
N ILE A 146 -5.65 6.36 -10.20
CA ILE A 146 -5.72 6.09 -8.76
C ILE A 146 -4.44 6.49 -8.02
N ILE A 147 -3.30 6.55 -8.71
CA ILE A 147 -1.98 6.63 -8.10
C ILE A 147 -1.91 7.69 -6.99
N SER A 148 -1.45 7.26 -5.82
CA SER A 148 -1.25 8.13 -4.66
C SER A 148 -0.12 7.62 -3.78
N LYS A 149 0.37 8.47 -2.89
CA LYS A 149 1.28 8.09 -1.81
C LYS A 149 0.54 8.21 -0.49
N PRO A 150 -0.04 7.12 0.03
CA PRO A 150 -0.77 7.20 1.27
C PRO A 150 0.17 7.14 2.48
N LEU A 151 -0.12 7.96 3.50
CA LEU A 151 0.49 7.85 4.82
C LEU A 151 -0.06 6.60 5.50
N TRP A 152 -1.38 6.38 5.38
CA TRP A 152 -2.06 5.22 5.92
C TRP A 152 -2.32 4.17 4.86
N CYS A 153 -1.89 2.95 5.12
CA CYS A 153 -1.91 1.85 4.17
C CYS A 153 -3.31 1.23 3.97
N TYR A 154 -4.39 1.97 4.25
CA TYR A 154 -5.76 1.51 4.03
C TYR A 154 -6.31 2.18 2.78
N TYR A 155 -6.77 1.40 1.80
CA TYR A 155 -7.60 1.97 0.75
C TYR A 155 -9.05 1.94 1.22
N PHE A 156 -9.55 3.11 1.62
CA PHE A 156 -10.99 3.32 1.67
C PHE A 156 -11.49 3.20 0.24
N PRO A 157 -12.28 2.17 -0.10
CA PRO A 157 -12.82 2.14 -1.42
C PRO A 157 -13.71 3.36 -1.55
N LYS A 158 -13.49 4.17 -2.60
CA LYS A 158 -14.37 5.27 -2.98
C LYS A 158 -15.70 4.72 -3.50
N THR A 159 -16.29 3.76 -2.78
CA THR A 159 -17.63 3.31 -3.06
C THR A 159 -18.56 4.41 -2.58
N ASN A 160 -19.49 4.80 -3.43
CA ASN A 160 -20.66 5.57 -3.00
C ASN A 160 -21.61 4.70 -2.13
N ASN A 161 -21.13 3.62 -1.51
CA ASN A 161 -21.93 2.77 -0.66
C ASN A 161 -22.23 3.51 0.64
N ILE A 162 -23.50 3.86 0.82
CA ILE A 162 -23.99 4.60 1.97
C ILE A 162 -23.73 3.86 3.29
N TRP A 163 -23.74 2.52 3.27
CA TRP A 163 -23.46 1.71 4.46
C TRP A 163 -22.03 1.85 4.98
N ASN A 164 -21.05 1.98 4.07
CA ASN A 164 -19.68 2.24 4.47
C ASN A 164 -19.58 3.60 5.17
N LYS A 165 -20.18 4.65 4.59
CA LYS A 165 -20.21 5.99 5.19
C LYS A 165 -20.87 5.97 6.57
N ILE A 166 -22.02 5.30 6.71
CA ILE A 166 -22.72 5.16 8.00
C ILE A 166 -21.84 4.45 9.02
N PHE A 167 -21.20 3.34 8.67
CA PHE A 167 -20.31 2.60 9.57
C PHE A 167 -19.18 3.50 10.10
N HIS A 168 -18.61 4.36 9.26
CA HIS A 168 -17.49 5.23 9.65
C HIS A 168 -17.95 6.38 10.54
N ILE A 169 -19.12 6.96 10.23
CA ILE A 169 -19.76 7.96 11.10
C ILE A 169 -20.04 7.35 12.48
N VAL A 170 -20.58 6.13 12.54
CA VAL A 170 -20.83 5.43 13.81
C VAL A 170 -19.52 5.17 14.55
N LEU A 171 -18.47 4.72 13.87
CA LEU A 171 -17.15 4.52 14.49
C LEU A 171 -16.57 5.82 15.05
N CYS A 172 -16.71 6.93 14.33
CA CYS A 172 -16.32 8.26 14.81
C CYS A 172 -17.14 8.64 16.04
N LEU A 173 -18.47 8.50 16.00
CA LEU A 173 -19.35 8.80 17.13
C LEU A 173 -18.99 7.98 18.37
N LEU A 174 -18.67 6.69 18.22
CA LEU A 174 -18.20 5.84 19.31
C LEU A 174 -16.90 6.36 19.93
N LEU A 175 -15.96 6.84 19.11
CA LEU A 175 -14.72 7.44 19.61
C LEU A 175 -14.99 8.71 20.43
N PHE A 176 -15.96 9.53 20.00
CA PHE A 176 -16.36 10.77 20.68
C PHE A 176 -17.33 10.57 21.85
N ALA A 177 -17.92 9.38 22.00
CA ALA A 177 -18.86 9.07 23.08
C ALA A 177 -18.22 9.09 24.47
N ILE A 178 -16.91 8.85 24.57
CA ILE A 178 -16.17 8.86 25.84
C ILE A 178 -15.95 10.31 26.31
N SER A 179 -15.18 11.08 25.54
CA SER A 179 -15.04 12.54 25.69
C SER A 179 -14.23 13.11 24.53
N LEU A 180 -14.44 14.39 24.21
CA LEU A 180 -13.65 15.08 23.19
C LEU A 180 -12.13 15.05 23.49
N LYS A 181 -11.76 15.13 24.78
CA LYS A 181 -10.35 15.04 25.22
C LYS A 181 -9.77 13.66 24.95
N PHE A 182 -10.51 12.60 25.28
CA PHE A 182 -10.08 11.22 25.03
C PHE A 182 -9.88 10.98 23.52
N SER A 183 -10.83 11.41 22.69
CA SER A 183 -10.74 11.24 21.24
C SER A 183 -9.56 12.02 20.64
N ALA A 184 -9.34 13.27 21.09
CA ALA A 184 -8.23 14.10 20.61
C ALA A 184 -6.87 13.46 20.94
N ILE A 185 -6.67 12.98 22.17
CA ILE A 185 -5.45 12.28 22.57
C ILE A 185 -5.28 10.98 21.77
N THR A 186 -6.35 10.21 21.58
CA THR A 186 -6.31 8.96 20.79
C THR A 186 -5.89 9.22 19.35
N ILE A 187 -6.48 10.21 18.68
CA ILE A 187 -6.15 10.55 17.29
C ILE A 187 -4.70 11.02 17.19
N PHE A 188 -4.24 11.85 18.12
CA PHE A 188 -2.85 12.31 18.16
C PHE A 188 -1.87 11.15 18.31
N LEU A 189 -2.12 10.26 19.27
CA LEU A 189 -1.28 9.07 19.49
C LEU A 189 -1.32 8.10 18.32
N LEU A 190 -2.46 7.95 17.63
CA LEU A 190 -2.54 7.14 16.42
C LEU A 190 -1.53 7.59 15.36
N TYR A 191 -1.46 8.90 15.08
CA TYR A 191 -0.47 9.44 14.14
C TYR A 191 0.97 9.21 14.60
N ILE A 192 1.24 9.38 15.90
CA ILE A 192 2.58 9.10 16.47
C ILE A 192 2.95 7.63 16.27
N TYR A 193 2.08 6.70 16.63
CA TYR A 193 2.36 5.27 16.52
C TYR A 193 2.53 4.83 15.07
N MET A 194 1.80 5.41 14.12
CA MET A 194 2.01 5.15 12.70
C MET A 194 3.39 5.60 12.22
N ILE A 195 3.86 6.78 12.67
CA ILE A 195 5.20 7.28 12.34
C ILE A 195 6.27 6.39 12.97
N ILE A 196 6.11 6.03 14.25
CA ILE A 196 7.03 5.13 14.97
C ILE A 196 7.11 3.78 14.25
N PHE A 197 5.97 3.20 13.86
CA PHE A 197 5.95 1.95 13.12
C PHE A 197 6.70 2.05 11.79
N LYS A 198 6.49 3.13 11.03
CA LYS A 198 7.22 3.37 9.77
C LYS A 198 8.72 3.54 10.01
N ALA A 199 9.13 4.19 11.10
CA ALA A 199 10.55 4.32 11.46
C ALA A 199 11.16 2.98 11.85
N ILE A 200 10.47 2.17 12.67
CA ILE A 200 10.91 0.83 13.06
C ILE A 200 11.05 -0.07 11.82
N THR A 201 10.04 -0.10 10.96
CA THR A 201 10.09 -0.91 9.74
C THR A 201 11.15 -0.42 8.76
N GLN A 202 11.43 0.89 8.70
CA GLN A 202 12.57 1.43 7.97
C GLN A 202 13.90 0.89 8.52
N ILE A 203 14.07 0.79 9.84
CA ILE A 203 15.28 0.19 10.43
C ILE A 203 15.37 -1.30 10.08
N ILE A 204 14.26 -2.04 10.19
CA ILE A 204 14.23 -3.49 9.91
C ILE A 204 14.55 -3.80 8.44
N PHE A 205 13.88 -3.12 7.50
CA PHE A 205 13.96 -3.43 6.07
C PHE A 205 15.02 -2.62 5.32
N GLY A 206 15.19 -1.34 5.67
CA GLY A 206 16.18 -0.44 5.07
C GLY A 206 17.55 -0.47 5.75
N LYS A 207 17.67 -1.10 6.93
CA LYS A 207 18.90 -1.21 7.75
C LYS A 207 19.46 0.12 8.29
N ASN A 208 18.83 1.25 7.97
CA ASN A 208 19.22 2.58 8.44
C ASN A 208 18.04 3.56 8.31
N LEU A 209 18.13 4.70 8.99
CA LEU A 209 17.12 5.79 8.91
C LEU A 209 17.45 6.87 7.86
N ARG A 210 18.59 6.79 7.16
CA ARG A 210 19.05 7.84 6.22
C ARG A 210 18.06 8.06 5.08
N ASP A 211 17.48 6.98 4.58
CA ASP A 211 16.52 7.01 3.47
C ASP A 211 15.05 7.05 3.95
N PHE A 212 14.81 7.32 5.24
CA PHE A 212 13.46 7.34 5.79
C PHE A 212 12.57 8.36 5.07
N LYS A 213 11.39 7.90 4.63
CA LYS A 213 10.34 8.75 4.10
C LYS A 213 9.01 8.38 4.75
N PHE A 214 8.26 9.37 5.22
CA PHE A 214 6.89 9.17 5.72
C PHE A 214 5.98 8.48 4.68
N PHE A 215 6.18 8.85 3.40
CA PHE A 215 5.42 8.35 2.26
C PHE A 215 6.20 7.30 1.46
N ASN A 216 6.69 6.27 2.15
CA ASN A 216 7.42 5.13 1.58
C ASN A 216 6.53 4.09 0.88
N THR A 217 5.30 4.47 0.52
CA THR A 217 4.29 3.60 -0.07
C THR A 217 3.67 4.27 -1.29
N ILE A 218 3.40 3.50 -2.34
CA ILE A 218 2.68 3.94 -3.55
C ILE A 218 1.45 3.05 -3.73
N CYS A 219 0.27 3.65 -3.77
CA CYS A 219 -0.97 2.99 -4.15
C CYS A 219 -1.10 3.01 -5.67
N VAL A 220 -1.29 1.85 -6.30
CA VAL A 220 -1.35 1.73 -7.77
C VAL A 220 -2.71 1.27 -8.31
N THR A 221 -3.57 0.74 -7.46
CA THR A 221 -4.91 0.24 -7.83
C THR A 221 -5.82 0.21 -6.61
N GLU A 222 -7.05 -0.24 -6.80
CA GLU A 222 -7.94 -0.64 -5.72
C GLU A 222 -7.55 -2.02 -5.17
N PRO A 223 -7.71 -2.26 -3.86
CA PRO A 223 -7.37 -3.52 -3.23
C PRO A 223 -8.29 -4.65 -3.72
N ILE A 224 -7.72 -5.84 -3.81
CA ILE A 224 -8.48 -7.08 -3.97
C ILE A 224 -8.61 -7.71 -2.57
N ILE A 225 -9.83 -8.11 -2.22
CA ILE A 225 -10.09 -8.87 -1.00
C ILE A 225 -10.10 -10.35 -1.39
N PRO A 226 -9.15 -11.18 -0.90
CA PRO A 226 -9.11 -12.61 -1.21
C PRO A 226 -10.40 -13.32 -0.76
N LYS A 227 -10.80 -14.38 -1.49
CA LYS A 227 -11.94 -15.23 -1.11
C LYS A 227 -11.58 -16.02 0.17
N GLY A 228 -12.51 -16.11 1.12
CA GLY A 228 -12.32 -16.83 2.40
C GLY A 228 -12.45 -15.97 3.66
N TYR A 229 -12.47 -14.64 3.53
CA TYR A 229 -12.79 -13.75 4.65
C TYR A 229 -14.29 -13.55 4.75
N ILE A 230 -14.90 -14.23 5.73
CA ILE A 230 -16.33 -14.10 6.03
C ILE A 230 -16.47 -12.85 6.92
N THR A 231 -17.19 -11.88 6.37
CA THR A 231 -17.78 -10.69 7.02
C THR A 231 -16.86 -9.57 7.55
N ASP A 232 -15.91 -9.73 8.47
CA ASP A 232 -15.27 -8.54 9.12
C ASP A 232 -13.75 -8.37 8.95
N GLY A 233 -13.02 -9.38 8.47
CA GLY A 233 -11.57 -9.29 8.19
C GLY A 233 -11.20 -8.46 6.95
N ARG A 234 -12.19 -7.90 6.24
CA ARG A 234 -12.01 -7.23 4.93
C ARG A 234 -11.01 -6.08 4.97
N ILE A 235 -10.93 -5.39 6.10
CA ILE A 235 -10.05 -4.23 6.29
C ILE A 235 -8.58 -4.66 6.27
N LEU A 236 -8.24 -5.70 7.05
CA LEU A 236 -6.88 -6.21 7.21
C LEU A 236 -6.47 -7.19 6.09
N ALA A 237 -7.43 -7.63 5.29
CA ALA A 237 -7.27 -8.58 4.20
C ALA A 237 -7.08 -7.92 2.82
N GLN A 238 -7.02 -6.59 2.73
CA GLN A 238 -6.76 -5.91 1.45
C GLN A 238 -5.37 -6.31 0.91
N ARG A 239 -5.32 -6.71 -0.38
CA ARG A 239 -4.10 -7.16 -1.05
C ARG A 239 -3.96 -6.60 -2.47
N TYR A 240 -2.73 -6.59 -2.97
CA TYR A 240 -2.32 -6.37 -4.36
C TYR A 240 -2.55 -4.95 -4.89
N TYR A 241 -2.23 -3.94 -4.08
CA TYR A 241 -2.43 -2.54 -4.46
C TYR A 241 -1.35 -1.57 -3.96
N LEU A 242 -0.47 -2.00 -3.05
CA LEU A 242 0.56 -1.13 -2.46
C LEU A 242 1.96 -1.60 -2.83
N ILE A 243 2.81 -0.64 -3.14
CA ILE A 243 4.24 -0.83 -3.38
C ILE A 243 4.99 -0.15 -2.24
N TYR A 244 5.83 -0.89 -1.52
CA TYR A 244 6.69 -0.37 -0.46
C TYR A 244 8.14 -0.31 -0.95
N TYR A 245 8.88 0.69 -0.49
CA TYR A 245 10.30 0.84 -0.75
C TYR A 245 11.00 1.40 0.50
N PHE A 246 12.23 0.97 0.77
CA PHE A 246 12.97 1.36 1.99
C PHE A 246 14.34 1.96 1.71
N ASP A 247 14.93 1.68 0.56
CA ASP A 247 16.23 2.21 0.16
C ASP A 247 16.10 3.11 -1.07
N LYS A 248 17.05 4.04 -1.18
CA LYS A 248 17.09 5.00 -2.30
C LYS A 248 17.23 4.32 -3.66
N LYS A 249 17.98 3.22 -3.77
CA LYS A 249 18.19 2.53 -5.04
C LYS A 249 16.88 1.94 -5.58
N THR A 250 16.14 1.21 -4.75
CA THR A 250 14.81 0.69 -5.10
C THR A 250 13.86 1.82 -5.47
N TYR A 251 13.90 2.93 -4.74
CA TYR A 251 13.10 4.11 -5.07
C TYR A 251 13.42 4.67 -6.46
N ASP A 252 14.71 4.84 -6.78
CA ASP A 252 15.15 5.42 -8.04
C ASP A 252 14.82 4.50 -9.23
N GLU A 253 14.90 3.18 -9.06
CA GLU A 253 14.46 2.20 -10.06
C GLU A 253 12.95 2.26 -10.32
N ILE A 254 12.14 2.34 -9.25
CA ILE A 254 10.69 2.51 -9.35
C ILE A 254 10.36 3.85 -10.02
N LYS A 255 11.03 4.93 -9.62
CA LYS A 255 10.86 6.26 -10.21
C LYS A 255 11.15 6.25 -11.71
N ALA A 256 12.28 5.67 -12.11
CA ALA A 256 12.65 5.55 -13.52
C ALA A 256 11.60 4.76 -14.32
N TYR A 257 11.08 3.67 -13.76
CA TYR A 257 10.01 2.90 -14.39
C TYR A 257 8.73 3.72 -14.61
N PHE A 258 8.23 4.40 -13.57
CA PHE A 258 7.00 5.20 -13.68
C PHE A 258 7.18 6.36 -14.66
N LEU A 259 8.36 6.99 -14.66
CA LEU A 259 8.65 8.10 -15.57
C LEU A 259 8.74 7.62 -17.03
N ASP A 260 9.52 6.57 -17.32
CA ASP A 260 9.73 6.08 -18.69
C ASP A 260 8.50 5.37 -19.26
N LYS A 261 7.89 4.44 -18.50
CA LYS A 261 6.83 3.56 -19.02
C LYS A 261 5.42 4.09 -18.78
N LYS A 262 5.20 4.83 -17.70
CA LYS A 262 3.85 5.32 -17.36
C LYS A 262 3.68 6.81 -17.65
N ARG A 263 4.78 7.55 -17.88
CA ARG A 263 4.80 9.02 -17.98
C ARG A 263 4.25 9.68 -16.72
N ILE A 264 4.56 9.12 -15.55
CA ILE A 264 4.12 9.60 -14.24
C ILE A 264 5.36 9.96 -13.44
N ASP A 265 5.43 11.20 -12.98
CA ASP A 265 6.41 11.63 -11.98
C ASP A 265 5.87 11.32 -10.58
N ILE A 266 6.37 10.24 -9.96
CA ILE A 266 5.94 9.82 -8.63
C ILE A 266 6.31 10.81 -7.52
N ASP A 267 7.22 11.76 -7.75
CA ASP A 267 7.50 12.82 -6.78
C ASP A 267 6.34 13.83 -6.69
N LYS A 268 5.59 13.99 -7.79
CA LYS A 268 4.48 14.94 -7.93
C LYS A 268 3.11 14.32 -7.68
N VAL A 269 3.06 13.02 -7.40
CA VAL A 269 1.82 12.31 -7.07
C VAL A 269 1.24 12.80 -5.75
N ARG A 270 -0.09 12.90 -5.67
CA ARG A 270 -0.83 13.28 -4.45
C ARG A 270 -0.42 12.43 -3.24
N LYS A 271 -0.30 13.09 -2.09
CA LYS A 271 -0.06 12.45 -0.80
C LYS A 271 -1.37 12.39 -0.03
N ASP A 272 -1.74 11.21 0.44
CA ASP A 272 -2.97 11.01 1.21
C ASP A 272 -2.63 10.95 2.70
N TYR A 273 -3.05 11.97 3.45
CA TYR A 273 -2.73 12.15 4.87
C TYR A 273 -3.85 11.64 5.82
N PHE A 274 -5.07 11.48 5.30
CA PHE A 274 -6.29 11.38 6.11
C PHE A 274 -6.74 9.94 6.40
N ILE A 275 -7.24 9.78 7.63
CA ILE A 275 -7.73 8.54 8.26
C ILE A 275 -9.26 8.59 8.43
N LEU A 276 -9.87 9.78 8.42
CA LEU A 276 -11.27 9.99 8.77
C LEU A 276 -12.07 10.52 7.57
N PHE A 277 -12.98 9.70 7.07
CA PHE A 277 -14.15 10.08 6.27
C PHE A 277 -15.30 9.13 6.59
#